data_AF-A0A955ASB9-F1
#
_entry.id   AF-A0A955ASB9-F1
#
_cell.length_a   1.000
_cell.length_b   1.000
_cell.length_c   1.000
_cell.angle_alpha   90.00
_cell.angle_beta   90.00
_cell.angle_gamma   90.00
#
_symmetry.space_group_name_H-M   'P 1'
#
loop_
_entity.id
_entity.type
_entity.pdbx_description
1 polymer ?
#
loop_
_entity_poly.entity_id
_entity_poly.type
_entity_poly.pdbx_seq_one_letter_code
_entity_poly.pdbx_strand_id
1 'polypeptide(L)' 'TRDYHSVDLDEPLSEIAKTMFHHKLHHIFVVEVGQVKGVISSFDFVRLYVEDQIGGQHKDESE' A
#
# COMPACT_ATOMS: atom_id res chain seq x y z
N THR A 1 -7.15 10.51 -22.53
CA THR A 1 -7.67 9.37 -21.76
C THR A 1 -6.70 9.14 -20.63
N ARG A 2 -7.13 9.21 -19.37
CA ARG A 2 -6.22 9.09 -18.21
C ARG A 2 -6.07 7.60 -17.91
N ASP A 3 -4.87 7.05 -18.13
CA ASP A 3 -4.57 5.67 -17.74
C ASP A 3 -4.71 5.55 -16.23
N TYR A 4 -5.55 4.60 -15.80
CA TYR A 4 -5.65 4.19 -14.40
C TYR A 4 -5.04 2.80 -14.29
N HIS A 5 -4.16 2.62 -13.31
CA HIS A 5 -3.65 1.31 -12.95
C HIS A 5 -4.42 0.80 -11.73
N SER A 6 -4.69 -0.49 -11.73
CA SER A 6 -5.37 -1.19 -10.66
C SER A 6 -4.62 -2.49 -10.35
N VAL A 7 -4.67 -2.91 -9.09
CA VAL A 7 -3.97 -4.10 -8.58
C VAL A 7 -4.96 -5.03 -7.89
N ASP A 8 -4.65 -6.32 -7.86
CA ASP A 8 -5.44 -7.30 -7.14
C ASP A 8 -5.19 -7.23 -5.62
N LEU A 9 -6.10 -7.81 -4.83
CA LEU A 9 -6.00 -7.87 -3.37
C LEU A 9 -4.84 -8.74 -2.90
N ASP A 10 -4.48 -9.75 -3.69
CA ASP A 10 -3.41 -10.71 -3.39
C ASP A 10 -2.02 -10.24 -3.83
N GLU A 11 -1.91 -9.06 -4.47
CA GLU A 11 -0.63 -8.53 -4.93
C GLU A 11 0.26 -8.08 -3.75
N PRO A 12 1.55 -8.48 -3.73
CA PRO A 12 2.47 -8.03 -2.70
C PRO A 12 2.66 -6.51 -2.71
N LEU A 13 2.66 -5.89 -1.52
CA LEU A 13 2.90 -4.46 -1.34
C LEU A 13 4.17 -3.95 -2.04
N SER A 14 5.22 -4.79 -2.11
CA SER A 14 6.46 -4.44 -2.82
C SER A 14 6.26 -4.25 -4.32
N GLU A 15 5.42 -5.06 -4.96
CA GLU A 15 5.11 -4.95 -6.39
C GLU A 15 4.19 -3.76 -6.66
N ILE A 16 3.25 -3.50 -5.75
CA ILE A 16 2.41 -2.30 -5.79
C ILE A 16 3.27 -1.04 -5.71
N ALA A 17 4.23 -0.99 -4.78
CA ALA A 17 5.15 0.13 -4.62
C ALA A 17 6.04 0.34 -5.87
N LYS A 18 6.57 -0.75 -6.45
CA LYS A 18 7.32 -0.69 -7.71
C LYS A 18 6.48 -0.14 -8.85
N THR A 19 5.23 -0.57 -8.96
CA THR A 19 4.29 -0.10 -9.98
C THR A 19 4.04 1.40 -9.82
N MET A 20 3.75 1.85 -8.60
CA MET A 20 3.60 3.28 -8.29
C MET A 20 4.86 4.07 -8.68
N PHE A 21 6.04 3.57 -8.34
CA PHE A 21 7.31 4.22 -8.63
C PHE A 21 7.59 4.32 -10.14
N HIS A 22 7.47 3.21 -10.88
CA HIS A 22 7.75 3.17 -12.31
C HIS A 22 6.76 4.01 -13.13
N HIS A 23 5.49 3.98 -12.76
CA HIS A 23 4.42 4.69 -13.47
C HIS A 23 4.19 6.11 -12.93
N LYS A 24 4.97 6.55 -11.92
CA LYS A 24 4.81 7.85 -11.22
C LYS A 24 3.39 8.08 -10.71
N LEU A 25 2.78 7.02 -10.18
CA LEU A 25 1.43 7.05 -9.63
C LEU A 25 1.48 7.29 -8.13
N HIS A 26 0.65 8.21 -7.65
CA HIS A 26 0.48 8.45 -6.21
C HIS A 26 -0.62 7.60 -5.59
N HIS A 27 -1.50 7.04 -6.42
CA HIS A 27 -2.68 6.29 -6.00
C HIS A 27 -2.90 5.12 -6.96
N ILE A 28 -3.30 3.98 -6.41
CA ILE A 28 -3.68 2.79 -7.17
C ILE A 28 -4.99 2.26 -6.60
N PHE A 29 -5.86 1.78 -7.49
CA PHE A 29 -7.10 1.15 -7.06
C PHE A 29 -6.86 -0.32 -6.77
N VAL A 30 -7.33 -0.77 -5.62
CA VAL A 30 -7.37 -2.20 -5.30
C VAL A 30 -8.71 -2.73 -5.78
N VAL A 31 -8.67 -3.74 -6.63
CA VAL A 31 -9.84 -4.38 -7.24
C VAL A 31 -9.80 -5.86 -6.93
N GLU A 32 -10.97 -6.42 -6.66
CA GLU A 32 -11.16 -7.86 -6.51
C GLU A 32 -12.45 -8.22 -7.24
N VAL A 33 -12.38 -9.19 -8.15
CA VAL A 33 -13.51 -9.65 -8.97
C VAL A 33 -14.21 -8.47 -9.69
N GLY A 34 -13.41 -7.52 -10.21
CA GLY A 34 -13.90 -6.36 -10.96
C GLY A 34 -14.61 -5.28 -10.12
N GLN A 35 -14.56 -5.38 -8.79
CA GLN A 35 -15.11 -4.38 -7.87
C GLN A 35 -13.98 -3.64 -7.18
N VAL A 36 -14.04 -2.29 -7.12
CA VAL A 36 -13.08 -1.49 -6.36
C VAL A 36 -13.31 -1.72 -4.87
N LYS A 37 -12.30 -2.26 -4.19
CA LYS A 37 -12.32 -2.52 -2.75
C LYS A 37 -11.71 -1.38 -1.95
N GLY A 38 -10.79 -0.63 -2.56
CA GLY A 38 -10.14 0.48 -1.89
C GLY A 38 -9.14 1.21 -2.77
N VAL A 39 -8.41 2.11 -2.12
CA VAL A 39 -7.32 2.88 -2.71
C VAL A 39 -6.10 2.76 -1.81
N ILE A 40 -4.93 2.57 -2.42
CA ILE A 40 -3.64 2.67 -1.72
C ILE A 40 -2.93 3.90 -2.27
N SER A 41 -2.41 4.72 -1.38
CA SER A 41 -1.59 5.88 -1.69
C SER A 41 -0.11 5.61 -1.40
N SER A 42 0.77 6.33 -2.10
CA SER A 42 2.20 6.41 -1.74
C SER A 42 2.43 6.78 -0.26
N PHE A 43 1.52 7.53 0.36
CA PHE A 43 1.62 7.91 1.76
C PHE A 43 1.32 6.75 2.73
N ASP A 44 0.54 5.75 2.31
CA ASP A 44 0.29 4.56 3.13
C ASP A 44 1.57 3.76 3.34
N PHE A 45 2.44 3.69 2.32
CA PHE A 45 3.76 3.07 2.46
C PHE A 45 4.67 3.83 3.44
N VAL A 46 4.65 5.16 3.41
CA VAL A 46 5.40 5.99 4.37
C VAL A 46 4.87 5.76 5.79
N ARG A 47 3.54 5.73 5.95
CA ARG A 47 2.90 5.45 7.22
C ARG A 47 3.29 4.07 7.75
N LEU A 48 3.22 3.03 6.92
CA LEU A 48 3.63 1.67 7.30
C LEU A 48 5.10 1.62 7.70
N TYR A 49 5.99 2.29 6.97
CA TYR A 49 7.40 2.37 7.31
C TYR A 49 7.62 3.09 8.65
N VAL A 50 6.93 4.20 8.89
CA VAL A 50 7.04 4.93 10.16
C VAL A 50 6.45 4.13 11.32
N GLU A 51 5.30 3.46 11.13
CA GLU A 51 4.68 2.60 12.13
C GLU A 51 5.56 1.39 12.47
N ASP A 52 6.24 0.80 11.50
CA ASP A 52 7.23 -0.27 11.71
C ASP A 52 8.41 0.22 12.58
N GLN A 53 8.91 1.43 12.33
CA GLN A 53 10.02 2.01 13.09
C GLN A 53 9.62 2.50 14.50
N ILE A 54 8.38 2.96 14.67
CA ILE A 54 7.86 3.45 15.97
C ILE A 54 7.30 2.30 16.81
N GLY A 55 6.77 1.25 16.19
CA GLY A 55 6.20 0.06 16.84
C GLY A 55 7.25 -0.89 17.45
N GLY A 56 8.54 -0.66 17.22
CA GLY A 56 9.65 -1.38 17.85
C GLY A 56 9.86 -1.09 19.34
N GLN A 57 9.08 -0.18 19.94
CA GLN A 57 9.15 0.14 21.37
C GLN A 57 7.76 0.14 22.05
N HIS A 58 7.06 -1.00 22.05
CA HIS A 58 6.06 -1.37 23.09
C HIS A 58 5.68 -2.85 22.93
N LYS A 59 6.62 -3.74 23.27
CA LYS A 59 6.32 -5.15 23.53
C LYS A 59 7.13 -5.62 24.74
N ASP A 60 7.02 -4.86 25.83
CA ASP A 60 7.34 -5.30 27.18
C ASP A 60 6.32 -4.64 28.12
N GLU A 61 6.00 -5.31 29.23
CA GLU A 61 4.82 -5.18 30.10
C GLU A 61 3.69 -6.16 29.72
N SER A 62 3.89 -7.47 29.95
CA SER A 62 3.74 -8.22 31.23
C SER A 62 2.27 -8.62 31.45
N GLU A 63 1.97 -9.91 31.29
CA GLU A 63 1.79 -10.90 32.39
C GLU A 63 0.51 -10.71 33.20
#